data_AF-A0AAP2QBM9-F1
#
_entry.id   AF-A0AAP2QBM9-F1
#
_cell.length_a   1.000
_cell.length_b   1.000
_cell.length_c   1.000
_cell.angle_alpha   90.00
_cell.angle_beta   90.00
_cell.angle_gamma   90.00
#
_symmetry.space_group_name_H-M   'P 1'
#
loop_
_entity.id
_entity.type
_entity.pdbx_description
1 polymer ?
#
loop_
_entity_poly.entity_id
_entity_poly.type
_entity_poly.pdbx_seq_one_letter_code
_entity_poly.pdbx_strand_id
1 'polypeptide(L)'
;PLGVSIITVGYSAEEISEEAFVKATTSMETLNKYAMDIIRKYPINSCTDVTGFGLAGHLHEMMNERFSAKIHSKDLPYFEEAYQGA
;
A
#
# COMPACT_ATOMS: atom_id res chain seq x y z
N PRO A 1 -3.85 -3.13 -0.63
CA PRO A 1 -3.23 -2.87 -1.96
C PRO A 1 -2.64 -1.44 -2.01
N LEU A 2 -1.71 -1.17 -2.92
CA LEU A 2 -1.19 0.17 -3.18
C LEU A 2 -2.16 1.00 -4.04
N GLY A 3 -1.98 2.32 -4.08
CA GLY A 3 -2.74 3.22 -4.96
C GLY A 3 -3.97 3.90 -4.32
N VAL A 4 -4.15 3.76 -3.01
CA VAL A 4 -5.26 4.39 -2.26
C VAL A 4 -5.34 5.90 -2.52
N SER A 5 -4.21 6.62 -2.45
CA SER A 5 -4.19 8.07 -2.62
C SER A 5 -4.69 8.50 -4.01
N ILE A 6 -4.30 7.78 -5.06
CA ILE A 6 -4.74 8.04 -6.44
C ILE A 6 -6.26 7.88 -6.53
N ILE A 7 -6.83 6.81 -5.95
CA ILE A 7 -8.28 6.62 -5.89
C ILE A 7 -8.97 7.75 -5.14
N THR A 8 -8.46 8.15 -3.96
CA THR A 8 -9.10 9.21 -3.17
C THR A 8 -9.07 10.58 -3.87
N VAL A 9 -7.98 10.88 -4.58
CA VAL A 9 -7.84 12.11 -5.37
C VAL A 9 -8.75 12.07 -6.58
N GLY A 10 -8.73 10.99 -7.36
CA GLY A 10 -9.60 10.80 -8.52
C GLY A 10 -11.08 10.82 -8.15
N TYR A 11 -11.47 10.25 -7.01
CA TYR A 11 -12.84 10.32 -6.51
C TYR A 11 -13.25 11.75 -6.15
N SER A 12 -12.35 12.51 -5.49
CA SER A 12 -12.59 13.93 -5.18
C SER A 12 -12.69 14.80 -6.44
N ALA A 13 -12.09 14.36 -7.55
CA ALA A 13 -12.15 14.99 -8.86
C ALA A 13 -13.33 14.49 -9.73
N GLU A 14 -14.19 13.60 -9.19
CA GLU A 14 -15.30 12.96 -9.93
C GLU A 14 -14.84 12.08 -11.12
N GLU A 15 -13.58 11.65 -11.13
CA GLU A 15 -12.99 10.81 -12.20
C GLU A 15 -12.99 9.30 -11.87
N ILE A 16 -13.27 8.94 -10.62
CA ILE A 16 -13.29 7.56 -10.14
C ILE A 16 -14.67 7.21 -9.57
N SER A 17 -15.10 5.97 -9.79
CA SER A 17 -16.40 5.49 -9.31
C SER A 17 -16.46 5.39 -7.77
N GLU A 18 -17.66 5.56 -7.22
CA GLU A 18 -17.93 5.32 -5.80
C GLU A 18 -17.56 3.88 -5.40
N GLU A 19 -17.78 2.90 -6.26
CA GLU A 19 -17.40 1.51 -6.00
C GLU A 19 -15.89 1.36 -5.73
N ALA A 20 -15.05 1.99 -6.55
CA ALA A 20 -13.60 1.96 -6.38
C ALA A 20 -13.17 2.71 -5.11
N PHE A 21 -13.82 3.84 -4.82
CA PHE A 21 -13.59 4.57 -3.57
C PHE A 21 -13.94 3.72 -2.34
N VAL A 22 -15.09 3.05 -2.33
CA VAL A 22 -15.51 2.14 -1.25
C VAL A 22 -14.53 0.98 -1.07
N LYS A 23 -13.99 0.41 -2.15
CA LYS A 23 -12.92 -0.62 -2.05
C LYS A 23 -11.67 -0.08 -1.37
N ALA A 24 -11.24 1.13 -1.73
CA ALA A 24 -10.07 1.77 -1.14
C ALA A 24 -10.30 2.11 0.35
N THR A 25 -11.46 2.66 0.71
CA THR A 25 -11.80 2.98 2.12
C THR A 25 -11.92 1.73 2.97
N THR A 26 -12.57 0.68 2.46
CA THR A 26 -12.63 -0.63 3.15
C THR A 26 -11.23 -1.17 3.43
N SER A 27 -10.30 -1.03 2.49
CA SER A 27 -8.90 -1.41 2.70
C SER A 27 -8.20 -0.55 3.76
N MET A 28 -8.52 0.74 3.87
CA MET A 28 -7.97 1.62 4.90
C MET A 28 -8.53 1.32 6.29
N GLU A 29 -9.80 0.96 6.38
CA GLU A 29 -10.47 0.60 7.63
C GLU A 29 -10.05 -0.77 8.17
N THR A 30 -9.47 -1.61 7.31
CA THR A 30 -9.02 -2.94 7.70
C THR A 30 -7.83 -2.87 8.65
N LEU A 31 -8.01 -3.38 9.87
CA LEU A 31 -6.96 -3.40 10.89
C LEU A 31 -5.76 -4.28 10.48
N ASN A 32 -4.55 -3.76 10.68
CA ASN A 32 -3.30 -4.54 10.60
C ASN A 32 -3.17 -5.62 11.70
N LYS A 33 -4.15 -5.76 12.61
CA LYS A 33 -4.21 -6.86 13.59
C LYS A 33 -4.07 -8.23 12.91
N TYR A 34 -4.75 -8.45 11.78
CA TYR A 34 -4.69 -9.74 11.07
C TYR A 34 -3.31 -10.01 10.48
N ALA A 35 -2.68 -8.99 9.90
CA ALA A 35 -1.29 -9.08 9.45
C ALA A 35 -0.35 -9.38 10.63
N MET A 36 -0.51 -8.68 11.75
CA MET A 36 0.27 -8.91 12.97
C MET A 36 0.10 -10.34 13.52
N ASP A 37 -1.12 -10.87 13.53
CA ASP A 37 -1.42 -12.24 13.97
C ASP A 37 -0.77 -13.30 13.05
N ILE A 38 -0.54 -12.98 11.77
CA ILE A 38 0.18 -13.84 10.82
C ILE A 38 1.69 -13.75 11.02
N ILE A 39 2.27 -12.54 11.02
CA ILE A 39 3.74 -12.37 11.06
C ILE A 39 4.36 -12.91 12.35
N ARG A 40 3.61 -12.91 13.46
CA ARG A 40 4.04 -13.49 14.75
C ARG A 40 4.41 -14.97 14.68
N LYS A 41 4.00 -15.68 13.63
CA LYS A 41 4.31 -17.10 13.40
C LYS A 41 5.70 -17.31 12.76
N TYR A 42 6.38 -16.23 12.38
CA TYR A 42 7.64 -16.26 11.64
C TYR A 42 8.73 -15.43 12.35
N PRO A 43 10.02 -15.79 12.21
CA PRO A 43 11.12 -14.97 12.70
C PRO A 43 11.34 -13.76 11.77
N ILE A 44 10.64 -12.66 12.03
CA ILE A 44 10.79 -11.40 11.28
C ILE A 44 11.94 -10.54 11.85
N ASN A 45 12.78 -9.98 10.98
CA ASN A 45 13.86 -9.08 11.38
C ASN A 45 13.45 -7.61 11.42
N SER A 46 12.47 -7.22 10.60
CA SER A 46 11.97 -5.86 10.50
C SER A 46 10.54 -5.86 9.94
N CYS A 47 9.75 -4.86 10.30
CA CYS A 47 8.38 -4.67 9.85
C CYS A 47 8.02 -3.19 9.94
N THR A 48 7.42 -2.65 8.88
CA THR A 48 6.82 -1.31 8.86
C THR A 48 5.51 -1.36 8.09
N ASP A 49 4.59 -0.44 8.38
CA ASP A 49 3.40 -0.21 7.57
C ASP A 49 3.66 0.82 6.48
N VAL A 50 2.95 0.72 5.35
CA VAL A 50 3.08 1.64 4.22
C VAL A 50 1.99 2.71 4.34
N THR A 51 2.41 3.96 4.52
CA THR A 51 1.53 5.12 4.70
C THR A 51 1.87 6.26 3.73
N GLY A 52 1.85 7.52 4.17
CA GLY A 52 1.87 8.71 3.31
C GLY A 52 3.12 8.90 2.44
N PHE A 53 4.26 8.33 2.83
CA PHE A 53 5.48 8.33 2.00
C PHE A 53 5.47 7.28 0.87
N GLY A 54 4.45 6.41 0.84
CA GLY A 54 4.35 5.31 -0.12
C GLY A 54 5.38 4.21 0.11
N LEU A 55 5.28 3.15 -0.69
CA LEU A 55 6.12 1.95 -0.55
C LEU A 55 7.61 2.26 -0.66
N ALA A 56 8.00 3.07 -1.65
CA ALA A 56 9.41 3.39 -1.90
C ALA A 56 10.03 4.20 -0.76
N GLY A 57 9.29 5.15 -0.19
CA GLY A 57 9.74 5.94 0.96
C GLY A 57 9.99 5.07 2.18
N HIS A 58 8.99 4.24 2.56
CA HIS A 58 9.11 3.33 3.69
C HIS A 58 10.21 2.28 3.51
N LEU A 59 10.36 1.71 2.30
CA LEU A 59 11.47 0.80 2.02
C LEU A 59 12.83 1.48 2.13
N HIS A 60 12.95 2.72 1.66
CA HIS A 60 14.18 3.49 1.78
C HIS A 60 14.58 3.69 3.24
N GLU A 61 13.64 4.05 4.12
CA GLU A 61 13.87 4.17 5.56
C GLU A 61 14.34 2.85 6.19
N MET A 62 13.72 1.73 5.82
CA MET A 62 14.10 0.41 6.35
C MET A 62 15.52 -0.01 5.92
N MET A 63 15.92 0.30 4.68
CA MET A 63 17.21 -0.11 4.15
C MET A 63 18.39 0.68 4.71
N ASN A 64 18.17 1.94 5.10
CA ASN A 64 19.23 2.90 5.44
C ASN A 64 20.37 2.87 4.40
N GLU A 65 21.61 3.18 4.80
CA GLU A 65 22.78 3.19 3.90
C GLU A 65 23.41 1.79 3.72
N ARG A 66 22.95 0.78 4.46
CA ARG A 66 23.62 -0.53 4.54
C ARG A 66 23.02 -1.60 3.64
N PHE A 67 21.78 -1.39 3.18
CA PHE A 67 21.05 -2.40 2.41
C PHE A 67 20.47 -1.82 1.12
N SER A 68 20.10 -2.72 0.21
CA SER A 68 19.33 -2.38 -1.00
C SER A 68 18.19 -3.38 -1.17
N ALA A 69 17.15 -2.98 -1.92
CA ALA A 69 15.98 -3.79 -2.19
C ALA A 69 15.70 -3.78 -3.69
N LYS A 70 15.34 -4.94 -4.22
CA LYS A 70 14.89 -5.11 -5.59
C LYS A 70 13.41 -5.46 -5.57
N ILE A 71 12.60 -4.65 -6.24
CA ILE A 71 11.16 -4.83 -6.32
C ILE A 71 10.79 -5.32 -7.72
N HIS A 72 9.99 -6.37 -7.79
CA HIS A 72 9.36 -6.82 -9.01
C HIS A 72 8.01 -6.12 -9.14
N SER A 73 7.95 -5.04 -9.91
CA SER A 73 6.76 -4.17 -9.98
C SER A 73 5.49 -4.92 -10.44
N LYS A 74 5.65 -5.95 -11.28
CA LYS A 74 4.54 -6.80 -11.77
C LYS A 74 3.86 -7.63 -10.68
N ASP A 75 4.55 -7.86 -9.55
CA ASP A 75 4.05 -8.68 -8.45
C ASP A 75 3.46 -7.82 -7.32
N LEU A 76 3.50 -6.48 -7.45
CA LEU A 76 2.96 -5.59 -6.42
C LEU A 76 1.43 -5.56 -6.49
N PRO A 77 0.74 -5.77 -5.35
CA PRO A 77 -0.71 -5.61 -5.31
C PRO A 77 -1.07 -4.13 -5.28
N TYR A 78 -1.74 -3.64 -6.33
CA TYR A 78 -2.33 -2.30 -6.40
C TYR A 78 -3.81 -2.40 -6.78
N PHE A 79 -4.57 -1.34 -6.55
CA PHE A 79 -5.93 -1.24 -7.10
C PHE A 79 -5.85 -0.93 -8.59
N GLU A 80 -6.51 -1.72 -9.43
CA GLU A 80 -6.46 -1.52 -10.89
C GLU A 80 -6.96 -0.13 -11.30
N GLU A 81 -7.97 0.38 -10.60
CA GLU A 81 -8.52 1.72 -10.79
C GLU A 81 -7.48 2.82 -10.51
N ALA A 82 -6.49 2.56 -9.64
CA ALA A 82 -5.39 3.48 -9.39
C ALA A 82 -4.36 3.50 -10.53
N TYR A 83 -4.26 2.43 -11.33
CA TYR A 83 -3.41 2.41 -12.52
C TYR A 83 -4.10 3.09 -13.72
N GLN A 84 -5.42 2.95 -13.82
CA GLN A 84 -6.22 3.57 -14.89
C GLN A 84 -6.39 5.09 -14.70
N GLY A 85 -6.46 5.56 -13.45
CA GLY A 85 -6.57 6.99 -13.12
C GLY A 85 -5.24 7.72 -12.95
N ALA A 86 -4.10 7.07 -13.19
CA ALA A 86 -2.76 7.68 -13.19
C ALA A 86 -2.35 8.10 -14.61
#